data_AF-A0A831VM84-F1
#
_entry.id   AF-A0A831VM84-F1
#
_cell.length_a   1.000
_cell.length_b   1.000
_cell.length_c   1.000
_cell.angle_alpha   90.00
_cell.angle_beta   90.00
_cell.angle_gamma   90.00
#
_symmetry.space_group_name_H-M   'P 1'
#
loop_
_entity.id
_entity.type
_entity.pdbx_description
1 polymer ?
#
loop_
_entity_poly.entity_id
_entity_poly.type
_entity_poly.pdbx_seq_one_letter_code
_entity_poly.pdbx_strand_id
1 'polypeptide(L)'
;TNGKEFPDTEVSYFPRPCMQCEEDGHGGHHPTCVSVCVATATRVDPNTGIVSQIYTRCIGCRYCQAACPYHARYFNWWDGYFPKGKGLEKYLSPEVSPRMRGVVEKCTFCQNHYMRAKTHAYAEDRRAPEEGEYVTACTEACPAQAITFGDLNNPEHKVSQLAKSPYAFRLLERINTKPKVYYLSTRDWVRKMADNYLPGEFKRVKKVTG
;
A
#
# COMPACT_ATOMS: atom_id res chain seq x y z
N THR A 1 8.05 -18.31 8.30
CA THR A 1 8.71 -18.72 9.56
C THR A 1 10.21 -18.74 9.32
N ASN A 2 11.04 -18.81 10.36
CA ASN A 2 12.50 -18.87 10.20
C ASN A 2 13.02 -20.26 9.76
N GLY A 3 12.14 -21.25 9.60
CA GLY A 3 12.48 -22.60 9.12
C GLY A 3 13.20 -23.50 10.12
N LYS A 4 13.30 -23.09 11.39
CA LYS A 4 13.89 -23.91 12.47
C LYS A 4 12.85 -24.82 13.12
N GLU A 5 13.30 -25.82 13.88
CA GLU A 5 12.45 -26.68 14.70
C GLU A 5 12.13 -26.04 16.06
N PHE A 6 11.10 -26.54 16.75
CA PHE A 6 10.78 -26.12 18.11
C PHE A 6 11.90 -26.53 19.08
N PRO A 7 12.33 -25.66 20.02
CA PRO A 7 11.74 -24.37 20.42
C PRO A 7 12.24 -23.13 19.67
N ASP A 8 13.14 -23.27 18.71
CA ASP A 8 13.79 -22.15 18.00
C ASP A 8 12.96 -21.55 16.84
N THR A 9 11.75 -22.05 16.62
CA THR A 9 10.83 -21.56 15.59
C THR A 9 10.37 -20.14 15.86
N GLU A 10 10.62 -19.24 14.91
CA GLU A 10 10.10 -17.88 14.92
C GLU A 10 9.10 -17.65 13.78
N VAL A 11 8.04 -16.90 14.09
CA VAL A 11 7.04 -16.43 13.13
C VAL A 11 7.11 -14.91 13.07
N SER A 12 6.94 -14.36 11.87
CA SER A 12 6.85 -12.92 11.64
C SER A 12 5.68 -12.64 10.72
N TYR A 13 4.92 -11.59 11.03
CA TYR A 13 3.71 -11.19 10.32
C TYR A 13 3.94 -9.82 9.69
N PHE A 14 3.53 -9.67 8.43
CA PHE A 14 3.61 -8.40 7.71
C PHE A 14 2.25 -8.10 7.09
N PRO A 15 1.66 -6.92 7.36
CA PRO A 15 0.49 -6.49 6.62
C PRO A 15 0.88 -6.28 5.15
N ARG A 16 0.11 -6.82 4.21
CA ARG A 16 0.36 -6.67 2.76
C ARG A 16 -0.77 -5.88 2.11
N PRO A 17 -0.79 -4.54 2.24
CA PRO A 17 -1.71 -3.70 1.49
C PRO A 17 -1.29 -3.63 0.01
N CYS A 18 -2.00 -2.81 -0.77
CA CYS A 18 -1.49 -2.40 -2.07
C CYS A 18 -0.23 -1.55 -1.87
N MET A 19 0.85 -1.90 -2.55
CA MET A 19 2.17 -1.25 -2.38
C MET A 19 2.30 0.11 -3.08
N GLN A 20 1.24 0.60 -3.74
CA GLN A 20 1.21 1.84 -4.55
C GLN A 20 2.47 2.04 -5.40
N CYS A 21 2.78 1.03 -6.21
CA CYS A 21 3.94 1.01 -7.09
C CYS A 21 3.99 2.26 -7.99
N GLU A 22 5.18 2.75 -8.28
CA GLU A 22 5.40 3.96 -9.08
C GLU A 22 5.49 3.69 -10.57
N GLU A 23 6.51 2.92 -10.96
CA GLU A 23 6.90 2.58 -12.33
C GLU A 23 7.41 1.13 -12.28
N ASP A 24 7.06 0.29 -13.26
CA ASP A 24 7.79 -0.96 -13.44
C ASP A 24 9.06 -0.64 -14.22
N GLY A 25 10.23 -1.04 -13.71
CA GLY A 25 11.56 -0.67 -14.22
C GLY A 25 11.92 -1.14 -15.64
N HIS A 26 10.94 -1.26 -16.52
CA HIS A 26 10.99 -1.64 -17.92
C HIS A 26 10.74 -0.41 -18.83
N GLY A 27 11.52 0.67 -18.67
CA GLY A 27 11.63 1.72 -19.67
C GLY A 27 10.47 2.74 -19.75
N GLY A 28 10.02 3.31 -18.62
CA GLY A 28 9.04 4.39 -18.63
C GLY A 28 7.58 3.94 -18.48
N HIS A 29 7.34 2.69 -18.09
CA HIS A 29 6.01 2.12 -18.05
C HIS A 29 5.33 2.28 -16.68
N HIS A 30 4.03 2.57 -16.72
CA HIS A 30 3.19 2.64 -15.52
C HIS A 30 3.18 1.29 -14.80
N PRO A 31 2.84 1.24 -13.49
CA PRO A 31 2.81 -0.01 -12.74
C PRO A 31 2.06 -1.11 -13.49
N THR A 32 2.52 -2.36 -13.41
CA THR A 32 1.94 -3.50 -14.15
C THR A 32 0.42 -3.55 -14.12
N CYS A 33 -0.18 -3.29 -12.95
CA CYS A 33 -1.63 -3.29 -12.78
C CYS A 33 -2.37 -2.14 -13.50
N VAL A 34 -1.69 -1.02 -13.74
CA VAL A 34 -2.15 0.14 -14.51
C VAL A 34 -2.00 -0.09 -16.00
N SER A 35 -0.84 -0.58 -16.45
CA SER A 35 -0.57 -0.82 -17.88
C SER A 35 -1.51 -1.85 -18.50
N VAL A 36 -1.90 -2.90 -17.75
CA VAL A 36 -2.82 -3.94 -18.25
C VAL A 36 -4.31 -3.54 -18.21
N CYS A 37 -4.66 -2.36 -17.68
CA CYS A 37 -6.06 -1.98 -17.51
C CYS A 37 -6.66 -1.41 -18.80
N VAL A 38 -7.29 -2.28 -19.60
CA VAL A 38 -7.94 -1.92 -20.88
C VAL A 38 -8.97 -0.80 -20.76
N ALA A 39 -9.74 -0.78 -19.67
CA ALA A 39 -10.75 0.24 -19.43
C ALA A 39 -10.16 1.53 -18.83
N THR A 40 -8.87 1.57 -18.50
CA THR A 40 -8.21 2.66 -17.76
C THR A 40 -8.91 3.03 -16.45
N ALA A 41 -9.42 2.02 -15.73
CA ALA A 41 -10.04 2.17 -14.41
C ALA A 41 -9.02 2.41 -13.29
N THR A 42 -7.73 2.21 -13.54
CA THR A 42 -6.65 2.48 -12.59
C THR A 42 -5.61 3.38 -13.25
N ARG A 43 -5.10 4.37 -12.51
CA ARG A 43 -4.12 5.36 -12.97
C ARG A 43 -3.26 5.80 -11.79
N VAL A 44 -2.02 6.19 -12.05
CA VAL A 44 -1.20 6.87 -11.03
C VAL A 44 -1.62 8.33 -10.98
N ASP A 45 -1.92 8.85 -9.80
CA ASP A 45 -2.10 10.30 -9.61
C ASP A 45 -0.72 10.97 -9.68
N PRO A 46 -0.48 11.91 -10.62
CA PRO A 46 0.84 12.53 -10.77
C PRO A 46 1.24 13.40 -9.58
N ASN A 47 0.29 13.90 -8.78
CA ASN A 47 0.61 14.79 -7.66
C ASN A 47 0.97 14.01 -6.40
N THR A 48 0.24 12.93 -6.12
CA THR A 48 0.39 12.14 -4.88
C THR A 48 1.18 10.86 -5.10
N GLY A 49 1.29 10.40 -6.35
CA GLY A 49 1.84 9.11 -6.67
C GLY A 49 0.98 7.92 -6.22
N ILE A 50 -0.25 8.15 -5.76
CA ILE A 50 -1.16 7.07 -5.35
C ILE A 50 -1.71 6.38 -6.60
N VAL A 51 -1.70 5.04 -6.62
CA VAL A 51 -2.39 4.30 -7.68
C VAL A 51 -3.89 4.38 -7.38
N SER A 52 -4.64 5.09 -8.20
CA SER A 52 -6.10 5.21 -8.06
C SER A 52 -6.83 3.95 -8.58
N GLN A 53 -8.05 3.74 -8.08
CA GLN A 53 -8.99 2.73 -8.59
C GLN A 53 -10.37 3.36 -8.71
N ILE A 54 -10.80 3.59 -9.95
CA ILE A 54 -12.08 4.20 -10.30
C ILE A 54 -13.08 3.07 -10.53
N TYR A 55 -13.91 2.81 -9.52
CA TYR A 55 -14.79 1.64 -9.50
C TYR A 55 -15.80 1.63 -10.65
N THR A 56 -16.40 2.78 -10.97
CA THR A 56 -17.41 2.93 -12.04
C THR A 56 -16.87 2.67 -13.44
N ARG A 57 -15.55 2.77 -13.64
CA ARG A 57 -14.88 2.52 -14.92
C ARG A 57 -14.39 1.07 -15.05
N CYS A 58 -14.44 0.29 -13.97
CA CYS A 58 -13.93 -1.07 -13.96
C CYS A 58 -14.92 -2.03 -14.63
N ILE A 59 -14.50 -2.66 -15.73
CA ILE A 59 -15.31 -3.66 -16.47
C ILE A 59 -15.16 -5.10 -15.92
N GLY A 60 -14.37 -5.29 -14.85
CA GLY A 60 -14.26 -6.59 -14.21
C GLY A 60 -13.45 -7.67 -14.94
N CYS A 61 -12.57 -7.32 -15.89
CA CYS A 61 -11.72 -8.29 -16.60
C CYS A 61 -10.65 -8.96 -15.72
N ARG A 62 -10.41 -8.45 -14.51
CA ARG A 62 -9.46 -8.97 -13.49
C ARG A 62 -8.01 -9.08 -13.91
N TYR A 63 -7.62 -8.58 -15.08
CA TYR A 63 -6.23 -8.71 -15.53
C TYR A 63 -5.25 -7.98 -14.59
N CYS A 64 -5.68 -6.85 -14.01
CA CYS A 64 -4.90 -6.13 -13.01
C CYS A 64 -4.65 -6.93 -11.71
N GLN A 65 -5.50 -7.90 -11.38
CA GLN A 65 -5.31 -8.80 -10.24
C GLN A 65 -4.21 -9.83 -10.54
N ALA A 66 -4.24 -10.43 -11.73
CA ALA A 66 -3.22 -11.38 -12.18
C ALA A 66 -1.84 -10.70 -12.37
N ALA A 67 -1.82 -9.45 -12.86
CA ALA A 67 -0.59 -8.70 -13.07
C ALA A 67 0.05 -8.16 -11.77
N CYS A 68 -0.68 -8.14 -10.65
CA CYS A 68 -0.16 -7.61 -9.39
C CYS A 68 0.69 -8.66 -8.68
N PRO A 69 2.02 -8.46 -8.54
CA PRO A 69 2.90 -9.48 -7.92
C PRO A 69 2.62 -9.69 -6.43
N TYR A 70 1.90 -8.75 -5.80
CA TYR A 70 1.53 -8.81 -4.39
C TYR A 70 0.13 -9.40 -4.15
N HIS A 71 -0.64 -9.69 -5.21
CA HIS A 71 -2.05 -10.08 -5.13
C HIS A 71 -2.90 -9.16 -4.22
N ALA A 72 -2.57 -7.86 -4.19
CA ALA A 72 -3.19 -6.87 -3.31
C ALA A 72 -4.47 -6.22 -3.91
N ARG A 73 -5.13 -6.92 -4.83
CA ARG A 73 -6.36 -6.51 -5.52
C ARG A 73 -7.41 -7.60 -5.31
N TYR A 74 -8.61 -7.19 -4.94
CA TYR A 74 -9.72 -8.08 -4.61
C TYR A 74 -10.87 -7.83 -5.56
N PHE A 75 -11.52 -8.89 -6.02
CA PHE A 75 -12.65 -8.78 -6.95
C PHE A 75 -13.96 -8.98 -6.20
N ASN A 76 -14.89 -8.05 -6.39
CA ASN A 76 -16.24 -8.14 -5.86
C ASN A 76 -17.08 -9.06 -6.75
N TRP A 77 -17.24 -10.31 -6.32
CA TRP A 77 -18.05 -11.31 -7.02
C TRP A 77 -19.55 -11.04 -6.91
N TRP A 78 -19.95 -10.54 -5.75
CA TRP A 78 -21.33 -10.33 -5.38
C TRP A 78 -21.53 -8.85 -5.04
N ASP A 79 -22.77 -8.39 -5.12
CA ASP A 79 -23.12 -7.07 -4.60
C ASP A 79 -22.99 -7.10 -3.08
N GLY A 80 -22.43 -6.03 -2.51
CA GLY A 80 -22.40 -5.87 -1.06
C GLY A 80 -23.82 -5.89 -0.51
N TYR A 81 -24.10 -6.81 0.41
CA TYR A 81 -25.40 -6.90 1.03
C TYR A 81 -25.45 -6.02 2.29
N PHE A 82 -26.18 -4.90 2.18
CA PHE A 82 -26.47 -4.01 3.30
C PHE A 82 -27.98 -4.07 3.58
N PRO A 83 -28.42 -4.82 4.61
CA PRO A 83 -29.84 -5.02 4.85
C PRO A 83 -30.53 -3.71 5.22
N LYS A 84 -31.44 -3.27 4.34
CA LYS A 84 -32.29 -2.10 4.55
C LYS A 84 -33.13 -2.27 5.82
N GLY A 85 -33.26 -1.21 6.60
CA GLY A 85 -34.04 -1.22 7.84
C GLY A 85 -33.37 -1.88 9.05
N LYS A 86 -32.19 -2.53 8.90
CA LYS A 86 -31.41 -3.07 10.03
C LYS A 86 -30.34 -2.10 10.56
N GLY A 87 -30.33 -0.86 10.07
CA GLY A 87 -29.39 0.19 10.50
C GLY A 87 -27.95 0.03 10.00
N LEU A 88 -27.62 -1.05 9.26
CA LEU A 88 -26.26 -1.27 8.76
C LEU A 88 -25.79 -0.19 7.77
N GLU A 89 -26.73 0.45 7.07
CA GLU A 89 -26.46 1.58 6.16
C GLU A 89 -25.77 2.75 6.86
N LYS A 90 -25.98 2.92 8.18
CA LYS A 90 -25.38 4.01 8.97
C LYS A 90 -23.87 3.86 9.17
N TYR A 91 -23.32 2.65 9.02
CA TYR A 91 -21.88 2.39 9.16
C TYR A 91 -21.11 2.61 7.86
N LEU A 92 -21.79 2.87 6.74
CA LEU A 92 -21.15 3.20 5.49
C LEU A 92 -20.55 4.62 5.59
N SER A 93 -19.26 4.73 5.31
CA SER A 93 -18.62 6.03 5.19
C SER A 93 -19.18 6.77 3.97
N PRO A 94 -19.71 7.99 4.12
CA PRO A 94 -20.32 8.73 3.01
C PRO A 94 -19.29 9.15 1.93
N GLU A 95 -18.02 9.27 2.32
CA GLU A 95 -16.92 9.67 1.44
C GLU A 95 -16.40 8.52 0.55
N VAL A 96 -16.83 7.29 0.80
CA VAL A 96 -16.29 6.10 0.16
C VAL A 96 -17.42 5.35 -0.53
N SER A 97 -17.35 5.24 -1.86
CA SER A 97 -18.39 4.57 -2.65
C SER A 97 -18.51 3.08 -2.30
N PRO A 98 -19.69 2.58 -1.90
CA PRO A 98 -19.96 1.15 -1.87
C PRO A 98 -19.76 0.56 -3.26
N ARG A 99 -19.16 -0.64 -3.34
CA ARG A 99 -18.79 -1.25 -4.61
C ARG A 99 -19.91 -2.16 -5.09
N MET A 100 -20.15 -2.11 -6.40
CA MET A 100 -21.05 -3.03 -7.12
C MET A 100 -20.31 -4.34 -7.42
N ARG A 101 -21.06 -5.40 -7.70
CA ARG A 101 -20.50 -6.63 -8.27
C ARG A 101 -19.73 -6.32 -9.56
N GLY A 102 -18.73 -7.13 -9.85
CA GLY A 102 -17.99 -7.02 -11.09
C GLY A 102 -16.82 -6.05 -11.05
N VAL A 103 -16.55 -5.38 -9.92
CA VAL A 103 -15.44 -4.40 -9.83
C VAL A 103 -14.30 -4.91 -8.98
N VAL A 104 -13.08 -4.54 -9.36
CA VAL A 104 -11.88 -4.77 -8.54
C VAL A 104 -11.71 -3.63 -7.55
N GLU A 105 -11.34 -3.95 -6.33
CA GLU A 105 -10.96 -3.03 -5.27
C GLU A 105 -9.54 -3.30 -4.77
N LYS A 106 -8.99 -2.31 -4.06
CA LYS A 106 -7.66 -2.35 -3.48
C LYS A 106 -7.54 -1.29 -2.40
N CYS A 107 -6.47 -1.37 -1.61
CA CYS A 107 -6.06 -0.25 -0.77
C CYS A 107 -5.73 0.98 -1.65
N THR A 108 -6.32 2.13 -1.34
CA THR A 108 -6.11 3.43 -2.01
C THR A 108 -5.41 4.43 -1.09
N PHE A 109 -4.70 3.94 -0.07
CA PHE A 109 -4.13 4.76 1.01
C PHE A 109 -5.15 5.70 1.68
N CYS A 110 -6.42 5.30 1.76
CA CYS A 110 -7.47 6.16 2.31
C CYS A 110 -7.53 7.51 1.57
N GLN A 111 -7.58 7.47 0.23
CA GLN A 111 -7.75 8.67 -0.62
C GLN A 111 -8.85 9.61 -0.12
N ASN A 112 -9.92 9.10 0.50
CA ASN A 112 -10.96 9.92 1.11
C ASN A 112 -10.42 10.81 2.26
N HIS A 113 -9.53 10.28 3.12
CA HIS A 113 -8.86 11.07 4.15
C HIS A 113 -7.96 12.15 3.52
N TYR A 114 -7.25 11.83 2.42
CA TYR A 114 -6.48 12.84 1.68
C TYR A 114 -7.36 13.97 1.15
N MET A 115 -8.50 13.64 0.53
CA MET A 115 -9.43 14.65 0.00
C MET A 115 -10.00 15.53 1.12
N ARG A 116 -10.33 14.92 2.28
CA ARG A 116 -10.79 15.66 3.47
C ARG A 116 -9.71 16.62 3.99
N ALA A 117 -8.49 16.11 4.22
CA ALA A 117 -7.36 16.91 4.70
C ALA A 117 -7.00 18.04 3.72
N LYS A 118 -7.00 17.75 2.41
CA LYS A 118 -6.75 18.75 1.36
C LYS A 118 -7.83 19.84 1.33
N THR A 119 -9.09 19.46 1.50
CA THR A 119 -10.21 20.44 1.53
C THR A 119 -10.10 21.33 2.76
N HIS A 120 -9.75 20.76 3.91
CA HIS A 120 -9.51 21.51 5.15
C HIS A 120 -8.34 22.49 5.00
N ALA A 121 -7.20 22.03 4.50
CA ALA A 121 -6.03 22.88 4.24
C ALA A 121 -6.38 24.02 3.27
N TYR A 122 -7.13 23.73 2.20
CA TYR A 122 -7.57 24.75 1.25
C TYR A 122 -8.51 25.79 1.89
N ALA A 123 -9.37 25.39 2.83
CA ALA A 123 -10.25 26.31 3.56
C ALA A 123 -9.48 27.26 4.50
N GLU A 124 -8.26 26.89 4.89
CA GLU A 124 -7.34 27.71 5.68
C GLU A 124 -6.28 28.42 4.82
N ASP A 125 -6.52 28.57 3.51
CA ASP A 125 -5.59 29.16 2.54
C ASP A 125 -4.22 28.46 2.45
N ARG A 126 -4.12 27.20 2.89
CA ARG A 126 -2.92 26.35 2.75
C ARG A 126 -2.96 25.52 1.48
N ARG A 127 -1.78 25.28 0.88
CA ARG A 127 -1.66 24.54 -0.39
C ARG A 127 -1.66 23.03 -0.25
N ALA A 128 -1.18 22.52 0.88
CA ALA A 128 -1.02 21.11 1.16
C ALA A 128 -1.34 20.82 2.64
N PRO A 129 -1.82 19.60 2.96
CA PRO A 129 -2.00 19.17 4.33
C PRO A 129 -0.64 19.00 5.04
N GLU A 130 -0.62 19.28 6.33
CA GLU A 130 0.57 19.11 7.19
C GLU A 130 0.75 17.63 7.63
N GLU A 131 1.91 17.32 8.21
CA GLU A 131 2.14 15.99 8.79
C GLU A 131 1.11 15.70 9.89
N GLY A 132 0.42 14.56 9.79
CA GLY A 132 -0.62 14.17 10.76
C GLY A 132 -2.04 14.62 10.41
N GLU A 133 -2.26 15.50 9.42
CA GLU A 133 -3.62 15.82 8.96
C GLU A 133 -4.19 14.72 8.05
N TYR A 134 -3.32 14.08 7.26
CA TYR A 134 -3.65 12.93 6.43
C TYR A 134 -3.08 11.65 7.03
N VAL A 135 -3.87 11.02 7.91
CA VAL A 135 -3.57 9.72 8.52
C VAL A 135 -4.48 8.66 7.92
N THR A 136 -3.92 7.50 7.56
CA THR A 136 -4.73 6.40 7.01
C THR A 136 -5.43 5.62 8.12
N ALA A 137 -6.57 5.01 7.80
CA ALA A 137 -7.35 4.24 8.77
C ALA A 137 -6.53 3.11 9.41
N CYS A 138 -5.61 2.48 8.67
CA CYS A 138 -4.76 1.42 9.23
C CYS A 138 -3.64 1.97 10.13
N THR A 139 -3.15 3.19 9.91
CA THR A 139 -2.22 3.87 10.82
C THR A 139 -2.95 4.28 12.10
N GLU A 140 -4.12 4.89 11.99
CA GLU A 140 -4.94 5.34 13.12
C GLU A 140 -5.41 4.17 14.00
N ALA A 141 -5.85 3.07 13.39
CA ALA A 141 -6.38 1.93 14.11
C ALA A 141 -5.30 1.05 14.77
N CYS A 142 -4.02 1.23 14.45
CA CYS A 142 -2.97 0.33 14.95
C CYS A 142 -2.53 0.74 16.37
N PRO A 143 -2.85 -0.05 17.42
CA PRO A 143 -2.49 0.31 18.80
C PRO A 143 -0.98 0.27 19.04
N ALA A 144 -0.27 -0.59 18.29
CA ALA A 144 1.18 -0.74 18.37
C ALA A 144 1.94 0.31 17.53
N GLN A 145 1.24 1.20 16.82
CA GLN A 145 1.83 2.22 15.94
C GLN A 145 2.84 1.64 14.93
N ALA A 146 2.58 0.42 14.45
CA ALA A 146 3.49 -0.30 13.56
C ALA A 146 3.53 0.30 12.13
N ILE A 147 2.49 1.03 11.74
CA ILE A 147 2.36 1.62 10.40
C ILE A 147 2.55 3.13 10.53
N THR A 148 3.64 3.67 10.00
CA THR A 148 3.85 5.12 9.85
C THR A 148 3.50 5.52 8.42
N PHE A 149 2.72 6.58 8.27
CA PHE A 149 2.28 7.10 6.97
C PHE A 149 2.61 8.59 6.85
N GLY A 150 2.98 9.03 5.65
CA GLY A 150 3.33 10.42 5.37
C GLY A 150 3.83 10.60 3.93
N ASP A 151 4.36 11.78 3.63
CA ASP A 151 5.01 12.07 2.35
C ASP A 151 6.45 11.54 2.34
N LEU A 152 6.78 10.74 1.34
CA LEU A 152 8.13 10.19 1.15
C LEU A 152 9.12 11.25 0.66
N ASN A 153 8.63 12.27 -0.04
CA ASN A 153 9.43 13.35 -0.60
C ASN A 153 9.80 14.42 0.44
N ASN A 154 9.03 14.53 1.53
CA ASN A 154 9.35 15.45 2.61
C ASN A 154 10.38 14.81 3.57
N PRO A 155 11.63 15.33 3.65
CA PRO A 155 12.66 14.78 4.54
C PRO A 155 12.36 14.95 6.02
N GLU A 156 11.49 15.89 6.38
CA GLU A 156 11.09 16.15 7.77
C GLU A 156 10.15 15.05 8.29
N HIS A 157 9.33 14.46 7.41
CA HIS A 157 8.37 13.44 7.80
C HIS A 157 9.05 12.16 8.29
N LYS A 158 8.45 11.55 9.32
CA LYS A 158 8.97 10.32 9.94
C LYS A 158 9.14 9.18 8.93
N VAL A 159 8.24 9.07 7.94
CA VAL A 159 8.29 8.02 6.92
C VAL A 159 9.55 8.11 6.04
N SER A 160 9.98 9.33 5.67
CA SER A 160 11.15 9.54 4.82
C SER A 160 12.44 9.15 5.55
N GLN A 161 12.51 9.43 6.85
CA GLN A 161 13.63 9.02 7.71
C GLN A 161 13.67 7.50 7.90
N LEU A 162 12.52 6.88 8.17
CA LEU A 162 12.42 5.43 8.36
C LEU A 162 12.75 4.65 7.08
N ALA A 163 12.36 5.16 5.90
CA ALA A 163 12.65 4.53 4.62
C ALA A 163 14.17 4.45 4.31
N LYS A 164 14.97 5.36 4.88
CA LYS A 164 16.44 5.39 4.74
C LYS A 164 17.17 4.50 5.75
N SER A 165 16.44 3.86 6.67
CA SER A 165 17.03 2.97 7.67
C SER A 165 17.75 1.79 6.99
N PRO A 166 18.92 1.35 7.48
CA PRO A 166 19.58 0.14 6.97
C PRO A 166 18.77 -1.14 7.22
N TYR A 167 17.76 -1.08 8.08
CA TYR A 167 16.83 -2.17 8.35
C TYR A 167 15.56 -2.09 7.47
N ALA A 168 15.43 -1.06 6.65
CA ALA A 168 14.34 -0.91 5.70
C ALA A 168 14.54 -1.81 4.49
N PHE A 169 13.47 -2.44 4.04
CA PHE A 169 13.44 -3.24 2.83
C PHE A 169 12.07 -3.16 2.18
N ARG A 170 12.03 -3.49 0.89
CA ARG A 170 10.83 -3.54 0.06
C ARG A 170 10.55 -4.99 -0.34
N LEU A 171 9.28 -5.33 -0.54
CA LEU A 171 8.90 -6.68 -0.98
C LEU A 171 9.09 -6.81 -2.48
N LEU A 172 9.71 -7.92 -2.91
CA LEU A 172 10.00 -8.22 -4.31
C LEU A 172 10.68 -7.03 -4.98
N GLU A 173 11.80 -6.59 -4.43
CA GLU A 173 12.57 -5.46 -4.94
C GLU A 173 13.15 -5.76 -6.33
N ARG A 174 13.51 -7.04 -6.59
CA ARG A 174 14.12 -7.48 -7.86
C ARG A 174 13.26 -7.26 -9.10
N ILE A 175 11.93 -7.36 -8.96
CA ILE A 175 11.01 -7.11 -10.06
C ILE A 175 10.86 -5.60 -10.35
N ASN A 176 11.55 -4.76 -9.58
CA ASN A 176 11.70 -3.32 -9.79
C ASN A 176 10.38 -2.58 -10.02
N THR A 177 9.34 -2.96 -9.27
CA THR A 177 8.04 -2.28 -9.24
C THR A 177 8.06 -1.00 -8.40
N LYS A 178 9.22 -0.67 -7.81
CA LYS A 178 9.44 0.50 -6.94
C LYS A 178 8.27 0.72 -5.95
N PRO A 179 7.96 -0.25 -5.07
CA PRO A 179 6.85 -0.12 -4.14
C PRO A 179 7.11 1.03 -3.15
N LYS A 180 6.05 1.74 -2.75
CA LYS A 180 6.09 2.87 -1.80
C LYS A 180 5.86 2.46 -0.35
N VAL A 181 5.65 1.17 -0.11
CA VAL A 181 5.53 0.59 1.23
C VAL A 181 6.86 -0.05 1.60
N TYR A 182 7.45 0.46 2.68
CA TYR A 182 8.70 -0.03 3.24
C TYR A 182 8.41 -0.82 4.51
N TYR A 183 9.11 -1.92 4.69
CA TYR A 183 9.08 -2.74 5.90
C TYR A 183 10.37 -2.58 6.68
N LEU A 184 10.28 -2.66 8.00
CA LEU A 184 11.43 -2.56 8.89
C LEU A 184 11.59 -3.87 9.66
N SER A 185 12.79 -4.43 9.65
CA SER A 185 13.11 -5.56 10.53
C SER A 185 14.59 -5.62 10.84
N THR A 186 14.92 -5.81 12.11
CA THR A 186 16.29 -6.10 12.55
C THR A 186 16.68 -7.55 12.24
N ARG A 187 15.72 -8.45 12.02
CA ARG A 187 15.96 -9.88 11.77
C ARG A 187 16.36 -10.13 10.32
N ASP A 188 17.58 -10.60 10.11
CA ASP A 188 18.12 -10.88 8.75
C ASP A 188 17.27 -11.88 7.97
N TRP A 189 16.76 -12.93 8.63
CA TRP A 189 15.95 -13.95 7.99
C TRP A 189 14.64 -13.39 7.45
N VAL A 190 14.05 -12.39 8.11
CA VAL A 190 12.86 -11.68 7.65
C VAL A 190 13.15 -10.92 6.37
N ARG A 191 14.23 -10.13 6.36
CA ARG A 191 14.61 -9.34 5.17
C ARG A 191 14.98 -10.25 4.00
N LYS A 192 15.64 -11.39 4.28
CA LYS A 192 15.95 -12.40 3.26
C LYS A 192 14.69 -13.03 2.65
N MET A 193 13.59 -13.17 3.39
CA MET A 193 12.34 -13.70 2.84
C MET A 193 11.53 -12.68 2.02
N ALA A 194 11.92 -11.40 2.04
CA ALA A 194 11.20 -10.35 1.32
C ALA A 194 11.28 -10.50 -0.21
N ASP A 195 12.30 -11.22 -0.68
CA ASP A 195 12.61 -11.41 -2.08
C ASP A 195 13.22 -12.79 -2.34
N ASN A 196 13.35 -13.16 -3.62
CA ASN A 196 13.92 -14.42 -4.06
C ASN A 196 15.44 -14.28 -4.23
N TYR A 197 16.18 -14.38 -3.12
CA TYR A 197 17.66 -14.36 -3.15
C TYR A 197 18.25 -15.72 -3.52
N LEU A 198 19.26 -15.70 -4.40
CA LEU A 198 20.07 -16.88 -4.69
C LEU A 198 21.07 -17.18 -3.55
N PRO A 199 21.61 -18.42 -3.46
CA PRO A 199 22.65 -18.74 -2.48
C PRO A 199 23.84 -17.78 -2.57
N GLY A 200 24.21 -17.15 -1.45
CA GLY A 200 25.34 -16.20 -1.36
C GLY A 200 25.04 -14.76 -1.76
N GLU A 201 23.88 -14.47 -2.34
CA GLU A 201 23.54 -13.13 -2.82
C GLU A 201 23.12 -12.16 -1.70
N PHE A 202 22.43 -12.69 -0.68
CA PHE A 202 21.91 -11.88 0.41
C PHE A 202 23.03 -11.33 1.30
N LYS A 203 23.24 -10.01 1.24
CA LYS A 203 24.17 -9.29 2.11
C LYS A 203 23.50 -8.96 3.44
N ARG A 204 23.97 -9.59 4.52
CA ARG A 204 23.53 -9.27 5.88
C ARG A 204 23.93 -7.86 6.25
N VAL A 205 23.05 -7.16 6.97
CA VAL A 205 23.37 -5.86 7.56
C VAL A 205 24.28 -6.16 8.75
N LYS A 206 25.58 -5.88 8.60
CA LYS A 206 26.50 -5.90 9.75
C LYS A 206 26.06 -4.78 10.69
N LYS A 207 26.04 -5.03 12.01
CA LYS A 207 25.64 -4.05 13.04
C LYS A 207 26.16 -2.68 12.63
N VAL A 208 25.25 -1.74 12.43
CA VAL A 208 25.60 -0.33 12.29
C VAL A 208 26.26 0.00 13.62
N THR A 209 27.57 0.21 13.61
CA THR A 209 28.27 0.80 14.75
C THR A 209 27.62 2.16 14.99
N GLY A 210 26.75 2.21 16.00
CA GLY A 210 26.41 3.44 16.70
C GLY A 210 27.49 3.71 17.74
#